data_AF-A0A351KHX1-F1
#
_entry.id   AF-A0A351KHX1-F1
#
_cell.length_a   1.000
_cell.length_b   1.000
_cell.length_c   1.000
_cell.angle_alpha   90.00
_cell.angle_beta   90.00
_cell.angle_gamma   90.00
#
_symmetry.space_group_name_H-M   'P 1'
#
loop_
_entity.id
_entity.type
_entity.pdbx_description
1 polymer ?
#
loop_
_entity_poly.entity_id
_entity_poly.type
_entity_poly.pdbx_seq_one_letter_code
_entity_poly.pdbx_strand_id
1 'polypeptide(L)'
;MINLEVFRLELNYLKQIVNRTLGDKALGEIDEAIEMLIIYFLNPATYNSSSLSYLQTIEQYLNQIQQKIEPCEYKLLLNNTPTIRNFLEKIKFEISKC
;
A
#
# COMPACT_ATOMS: atom_id res chain seq x y z
N MET A 1 14.10 -5.79 -7.47
CA MET A 1 13.37 -5.39 -8.70
C MET A 1 11.89 -5.66 -8.45
N ILE A 2 11.01 -4.74 -8.83
CA ILE A 2 9.55 -4.92 -8.66
C ILE A 2 9.01 -5.51 -9.97
N ASN A 3 8.33 -6.65 -9.90
CA ASN A 3 7.61 -7.19 -11.05
C ASN A 3 6.24 -6.49 -11.13
N LEU A 4 6.04 -5.66 -12.15
CA LEU A 4 4.82 -4.84 -12.31
C LEU A 4 3.55 -5.68 -12.53
N GLU A 5 3.66 -6.84 -13.19
CA GLU A 5 2.50 -7.70 -13.41
C GLU A 5 2.03 -8.32 -12.08
N VAL A 6 2.97 -8.84 -11.29
CA VAL A 6 2.67 -9.35 -9.95
C VAL A 6 2.14 -8.23 -9.07
N PHE A 7 2.79 -7.08 -9.06
CA PHE A 7 2.35 -5.91 -8.29
C PHE A 7 0.91 -5.50 -8.63
N ARG A 8 0.53 -5.48 -9.91
CA ARG A 8 -0.85 -5.19 -10.35
C ARG A 8 -1.86 -6.22 -9.81
N LEU A 9 -1.50 -7.52 -9.79
CA LEU A 9 -2.37 -8.56 -9.24
C LEU A 9 -2.53 -8.41 -7.72
N GLU A 10 -1.44 -8.16 -7.01
CA GLU A 10 -1.46 -7.90 -5.57
C GLU A 10 -2.30 -6.66 -5.22
N LEU A 11 -2.21 -5.61 -6.04
CA LEU A 11 -3.02 -4.40 -5.86
C LEU A 11 -4.50 -4.68 -6.01
N ASN A 12 -4.90 -5.43 -7.04
CA ASN A 12 -6.29 -5.83 -7.22
C ASN A 12 -6.80 -6.66 -6.03
N TYR A 13 -5.97 -7.55 -5.51
CA TYR A 13 -6.30 -8.34 -4.33
C TYR A 13 -6.45 -7.46 -3.08
N LEU A 14 -5.50 -6.56 -2.81
CA LEU A 14 -5.58 -5.60 -1.70
C LEU A 14 -6.85 -4.74 -1.78
N LYS A 15 -7.17 -4.20 -2.97
CA LYS A 15 -8.37 -3.39 -3.21
C LYS A 15 -9.67 -4.16 -2.88
N GLN A 16 -9.75 -5.43 -3.25
CA GLN A 16 -10.91 -6.28 -2.90
C GLN A 16 -11.05 -6.45 -1.39
N ILE A 17 -9.95 -6.69 -0.68
CA ILE A 17 -9.97 -6.81 0.78
C ILE A 17 -10.35 -5.49 1.44
N VAL A 18 -9.77 -4.37 1.00
CA VAL A 18 -10.10 -3.04 1.52
C VAL A 18 -11.59 -2.75 1.34
N ASN A 19 -12.14 -2.96 0.13
CA ASN A 19 -13.55 -2.69 -0.11
C ASN A 19 -14.46 -3.58 0.76
N ARG A 20 -14.19 -4.90 0.80
CA ARG A 20 -14.96 -5.85 1.61
C ARG A 20 -14.93 -5.51 3.10
N THR A 21 -13.81 -5.01 3.62
CA THR A 21 -13.60 -4.80 5.06
C THR A 21 -13.94 -3.38 5.53
N LEU A 22 -13.68 -2.37 4.69
CA LEU A 22 -13.74 -0.94 5.05
C LEU A 22 -14.67 -0.11 4.16
N GLY A 23 -15.11 -0.63 3.02
CA GLY A 23 -16.04 0.01 2.09
C GLY A 23 -15.37 0.94 1.06
N ASP A 24 -16.20 1.46 0.15
CA ASP A 24 -15.74 2.20 -1.04
C ASP A 24 -14.95 3.47 -0.73
N LYS A 25 -15.25 4.15 0.39
CA LYS A 25 -14.51 5.35 0.79
C LYS A 25 -13.04 5.02 1.08
N ALA A 26 -12.79 3.97 1.87
CA ALA A 26 -11.45 3.52 2.18
C ALA A 26 -10.72 3.00 0.93
N LEU A 27 -11.45 2.36 0.02
CA LEU A 27 -10.92 1.95 -1.27
C LEU A 27 -10.44 3.15 -2.10
N GLY A 28 -11.20 4.24 -2.16
CA GLY A 28 -10.81 5.44 -2.88
C GLY A 28 -9.52 6.05 -2.31
N GLU A 29 -9.46 6.22 -0.99
CA GLU A 29 -8.30 6.83 -0.32
C GLU A 29 -7.03 5.97 -0.42
N ILE A 30 -7.14 4.65 -0.31
CA ILE A 30 -5.96 3.77 -0.45
C ILE A 30 -5.46 3.72 -1.90
N ASP A 31 -6.38 3.79 -2.88
CA ASP A 31 -6.01 3.77 -4.29
C ASP A 31 -5.25 5.05 -4.68
N GLU A 32 -5.76 6.21 -4.26
CA GLU A 32 -5.08 7.50 -4.44
C GLU A 32 -3.69 7.49 -3.78
N ALA A 33 -3.59 6.99 -2.54
CA ALA A 33 -2.31 6.93 -1.84
C ALA A 33 -1.29 6.04 -2.57
N ILE A 34 -1.71 4.88 -3.08
CA ILE A 34 -0.85 3.98 -3.85
C ILE A 34 -0.42 4.63 -5.17
N GLU A 35 -1.35 5.24 -5.90
CA GLU A 35 -1.07 5.91 -7.17
C GLU A 35 -0.02 7.01 -6.99
N MET A 36 -0.21 7.85 -5.99
CA MET A 36 0.73 8.92 -5.66
C MET A 36 2.12 8.36 -5.29
N LEU A 37 2.17 7.30 -4.48
CA LEU A 37 3.43 6.63 -4.16
C LEU A 37 4.13 6.02 -5.37
N ILE A 38 3.39 5.48 -6.35
CA ILE A 38 3.97 4.99 -7.60
C ILE A 38 4.58 6.16 -8.39
N ILE A 39 3.89 7.30 -8.46
CA ILE A 39 4.40 8.50 -9.14
C ILE A 39 5.70 8.99 -8.48
N TYR A 40 5.76 9.03 -7.14
CA TYR A 40 6.97 9.37 -6.39
C TYR A 40 8.10 8.37 -6.64
N PHE A 41 7.80 7.08 -6.64
CA PHE A 41 8.79 6.02 -6.90
C PHE A 41 9.38 6.10 -8.31
N LEU A 42 8.58 6.45 -9.31
CA LEU A 42 9.06 6.66 -10.68
C LEU A 42 9.84 7.97 -10.85
N ASN A 43 9.65 8.95 -9.94
CA ASN A 43 10.30 10.26 -10.00
C ASN A 43 10.92 10.65 -8.64
N PRO A 44 12.01 10.01 -8.20
CA PRO A 44 12.51 10.16 -6.82
C PRO A 44 12.88 11.59 -6.39
N ALA A 45 13.11 12.52 -7.33
CA ALA A 45 13.32 13.92 -7.01
C ALA A 45 12.10 14.62 -6.36
N THR A 46 10.93 13.96 -6.31
CA THR A 46 9.68 14.52 -5.79
C THR A 46 9.29 13.98 -4.41
N TYR A 47 10.11 13.13 -3.77
CA TYR A 47 9.88 12.73 -2.38
C TYR A 47 9.87 13.95 -1.46
N ASN A 48 8.77 14.12 -0.72
CA ASN A 48 8.50 15.24 0.16
C ASN A 48 7.56 14.82 1.31
N SER A 49 7.11 15.77 2.12
CA SER A 49 6.16 15.50 3.21
C SER A 49 4.86 14.82 2.77
N SER A 50 4.38 15.09 1.55
CA SER A 50 3.19 14.43 0.99
C SER A 50 3.44 12.94 0.77
N SER A 51 4.62 12.53 0.29
CA SER A 51 4.95 11.11 0.11
C SER A 51 4.93 10.33 1.43
N LEU A 52 5.38 10.94 2.53
CA LEU A 52 5.28 10.35 3.88
C LEU A 52 3.82 10.19 4.32
N SER A 53 2.99 11.20 4.05
CA SER A 53 1.55 11.14 4.37
C SER A 53 0.87 9.99 3.65
N TYR A 54 1.12 9.79 2.36
CA TYR A 54 0.49 8.69 1.60
C TYR A 54 0.95 7.31 2.08
N LEU A 55 2.23 7.18 2.42
CA LEU A 55 2.74 5.95 3.05
C LEU A 55 2.02 5.67 4.37
N GLN A 56 1.88 6.68 5.23
CA GLN A 56 1.17 6.54 6.51
C GLN A 56 -0.31 6.20 6.31
N THR A 57 -0.98 6.77 5.31
CA THR A 57 -2.37 6.43 4.97
C THR A 57 -2.51 4.94 4.65
N ILE A 58 -1.61 4.37 3.84
CA ILE A 58 -1.64 2.94 3.51
C ILE A 58 -1.43 2.08 4.76
N GLU A 59 -0.45 2.43 5.60
CA GLU A 59 -0.18 1.71 6.85
C GLU A 59 -1.37 1.76 7.82
N GLN A 60 -2.02 2.91 7.94
CA GLN A 60 -3.22 3.08 8.75
C GLN A 60 -4.35 2.17 8.25
N TYR A 61 -4.56 2.10 6.93
CA TYR A 61 -5.57 1.22 6.37
C TYR A 61 -5.26 -0.26 6.58
N LEU A 62 -4.00 -0.67 6.42
CA LEU A 62 -3.58 -2.05 6.73
C LEU A 62 -3.81 -2.39 8.21
N ASN A 63 -3.52 -1.47 9.12
CA ASN A 63 -3.79 -1.64 10.56
C ASN A 63 -5.30 -1.74 10.86
N GLN A 64 -6.13 -0.92 10.20
CA GLN A 64 -7.59 -1.02 10.35
C GLN A 64 -8.13 -2.36 9.84
N ILE A 65 -7.60 -2.87 8.71
CA ILE A 65 -7.96 -4.20 8.21
C ILE A 65 -7.59 -5.26 9.24
N GLN A 66 -6.36 -5.21 9.78
CA GLN A 66 -5.89 -6.14 10.80
C GLN A 66 -6.81 -6.21 12.03
N GLN A 67 -7.43 -5.09 12.42
CA GLN A 67 -8.35 -5.03 13.56
C GLN A 67 -9.75 -5.59 13.26
N LYS A 68 -10.12 -5.73 11.98
CA LYS A 68 -11.48 -6.11 11.56
C LYS A 68 -11.61 -7.51 10.98
N ILE A 69 -10.52 -8.14 10.55
CA ILE A 69 -10.53 -9.49 9.98
C ILE A 69 -9.82 -10.47 10.90
N GLU A 70 -10.07 -11.77 10.70
CA GLU A 70 -9.44 -12.80 11.51
C GLU A 70 -7.91 -12.81 11.32
N PRO A 71 -7.11 -13.14 12.35
CA PRO A 71 -5.65 -13.15 12.24
C PRO A 71 -5.12 -14.06 11.11
N CYS A 72 -5.83 -15.15 10.80
CA CYS A 72 -5.47 -16.03 9.68
C CYS A 72 -5.72 -15.38 8.31
N GLU A 73 -6.81 -14.63 8.15
CA GLU A 73 -7.12 -13.87 6.93
C GLU A 73 -6.13 -12.72 6.74
N TYR A 74 -5.73 -12.05 7.82
CA TYR A 74 -4.68 -11.03 7.75
C TYR A 74 -3.31 -11.60 7.37
N LYS A 75 -2.95 -12.77 7.90
CA LYS A 75 -1.74 -13.48 7.45
C LYS A 75 -1.81 -13.84 5.96
N LEU A 76 -2.97 -14.27 5.47
CA LEU A 76 -3.18 -14.52 4.04
C LEU A 76 -3.03 -13.23 3.22
N LEU A 77 -3.53 -12.08 3.70
CA LEU A 77 -3.32 -10.79 3.06
C LEU A 77 -1.82 -10.49 2.89
N LEU A 78 -1.03 -10.62 3.95
CA LEU A 78 0.40 -10.34 3.92
C LEU A 78 1.17 -11.31 3.02
N ASN A 79 0.77 -12.58 2.98
CA ASN A 79 1.39 -13.61 2.15
C ASN A 79 1.07 -13.43 0.65
N ASN A 80 -0.08 -12.85 0.34
CA ASN A 80 -0.52 -12.57 -1.04
C ASN A 80 -0.15 -11.17 -1.54
N THR A 81 0.51 -10.34 -0.72
CA THR A 81 0.96 -8.99 -1.11
C THR A 81 2.47 -8.72 -0.86
N PRO A 82 3.38 -9.69 -1.10
CA PRO A 82 4.80 -9.53 -0.79
C PRO A 82 5.48 -8.42 -1.61
N THR A 83 5.06 -8.20 -2.86
CA THR A 83 5.60 -7.15 -3.73
C THR A 83 5.18 -5.77 -3.26
N ILE A 84 3.92 -5.59 -2.84
CA ILE A 84 3.45 -4.34 -2.21
C ILE A 84 4.25 -4.04 -0.95
N ARG A 85 4.46 -5.03 -0.08
CA ARG A 85 5.28 -4.84 1.13
C ARG A 85 6.69 -4.38 0.79
N ASN A 86 7.34 -5.02 -0.17
CA ASN A 86 8.67 -4.63 -0.63
C ASN A 86 8.68 -3.21 -1.23
N PHE A 87 7.64 -2.84 -1.98
CA PHE A 87 7.48 -1.49 -2.52
C PHE A 87 7.38 -0.43 -1.40
N LEU A 88 6.55 -0.64 -0.39
CA LEU A 88 6.41 0.29 0.74
C LEU A 88 7.72 0.43 1.54
N GLU A 89 8.44 -0.67 1.77
CA GLU A 89 9.74 -0.63 2.45
C GLU A 89 10.82 0.13 1.64
N LYS A 90 10.78 0.02 0.31
CA LYS A 90 11.65 0.82 -0.57
C LYS A 90 11.33 2.30 -0.46
N ILE A 91 10.05 2.67 -0.50
CA ILE A 91 9.62 4.05 -0.34
C ILE A 91 10.06 4.61 1.01
N LYS A 92 9.87 3.87 2.11
CA LYS A 92 10.36 4.26 3.44
C LYS A 92 11.86 4.57 3.42
N PHE A 93 12.63 3.68 2.82
CA PHE A 93 14.08 3.84 2.71
C PHE A 93 14.46 5.06 1.88
N GLU A 94 13.76 5.33 0.77
CA GLU A 94 14.02 6.50 -0.07
C GLU A 94 13.64 7.81 0.64
N ILE A 95 12.47 7.87 1.28
CA ILE A 95 12.05 9.02 2.10
C ILE A 95 13.06 9.30 3.22
N SER A 96 13.64 8.27 3.84
CA SER A 96 14.62 8.46 4.92
C SER A 96 15.95 9.09 4.48
N LYS A 97 16.19 9.20 3.18
CA LYS A 97 17.38 9.86 2.61
C LYS A 97 17.13 11.33 2.24
N CYS A 98 15.88 11.77 2.27
CA CYS A 98 15.46 13.12 1.91
C CYS A 98 15.50 14.08 3.10
#